data_AF-A0A2R5FEM4-F1
#
_entry.id   AF-A0A2R5FEM4-F1
#
_cell.length_a   1.000
_cell.length_b   1.000
_cell.length_c   1.000
_cell.angle_alpha   90.00
_cell.angle_beta   90.00
_cell.angle_gamma   90.00
#
_symmetry.space_group_name_H-M   'P 1'
#
loop_
_entity.id
_entity.type
_entity.pdbx_description
1 polymer ?
#
loop_
_entity_poly.entity_id
_entity_poly.type
_entity_poly.pdbx_seq_one_letter_code
_entity_poly.pdbx_strand_id
1 'polypeptide(L)'
;MVIKLLVSMFREQEETVFRGLLWRLYLVSPESQVALPYDKIVEKRASGKSGARLRGRGRKLAQIEEFDPFFVEQIGALDSDEDGAEVAQSAGIPPLGPSERTHVFLSHVQSTGGDLAGILRLKLENRGLKVWYDQGYRGELNMEAMLDGVRHTHTYVLVLTKGIFDSGAVLQELRCALDSEKHIVVVHEPDTHRAGY
;
A
#
# COMPACT_ATOMS: atom_id res chain seq x y z
N MET A 1 10.84 -4.08 -14.11
CA MET A 1 10.47 -2.66 -14.22
C MET A 1 9.62 -2.14 -13.05
N VAL A 2 9.21 -2.98 -12.07
CA VAL A 2 8.31 -2.58 -10.96
C VAL A 2 8.97 -1.64 -9.95
N ILE A 3 10.21 -1.91 -9.51
CA ILE A 3 10.86 -1.05 -8.51
C ILE A 3 11.30 0.31 -9.07
N LYS A 4 11.67 0.38 -10.36
CA LYS A 4 11.95 1.68 -11.01
C LYS A 4 10.71 2.56 -11.00
N LEU A 5 9.54 1.95 -11.22
CA LEU A 5 8.26 2.62 -11.24
C LEU A 5 7.83 3.05 -9.83
N LEU A 6 7.95 2.18 -8.81
CA LEU A 6 7.73 2.57 -7.40
C LEU A 6 8.66 3.70 -6.97
N VAL A 7 9.95 3.65 -7.33
CA VAL A 7 10.91 4.71 -7.02
C VAL A 7 10.59 6.01 -7.76
N SER A 8 10.14 5.92 -9.01
CA SER A 8 9.67 7.08 -9.78
C SER A 8 8.44 7.72 -9.13
N MET A 9 7.48 6.91 -8.70
CA MET A 9 6.29 7.37 -7.98
C MET A 9 6.65 8.02 -6.65
N PHE A 10 7.50 7.39 -5.83
CA PHE A 10 7.93 7.97 -4.56
C PHE A 10 8.68 9.30 -4.74
N ARG A 11 9.43 9.47 -5.84
CA ARG A 11 10.07 10.74 -6.21
C ARG A 11 9.07 11.80 -6.67
N GLU A 12 8.08 11.42 -7.46
CA GLU A 12 7.00 12.34 -7.84
C GLU A 12 6.19 12.77 -6.61
N GLN A 13 5.98 11.86 -5.67
CA GLN A 13 5.37 12.15 -4.37
C GLN A 13 6.26 12.98 -3.43
N GLU A 14 7.59 12.86 -3.54
CA GLU A 14 8.52 13.77 -2.83
C GLU A 14 8.28 15.22 -3.25
N GLU A 15 8.11 15.45 -4.56
CA GLU A 15 7.94 16.79 -5.11
C GLU A 15 6.53 17.36 -4.83
N THR A 16 5.52 16.51 -4.74
CA THR A 16 4.11 16.91 -4.61
C THR A 16 3.53 16.81 -3.20
N VAL A 17 3.78 15.70 -2.49
CA VAL A 17 3.13 15.34 -1.21
C VAL A 17 4.05 15.52 -0.02
N PHE A 18 5.30 15.10 -0.14
CA PHE A 18 6.28 15.10 0.95
C PHE A 18 7.22 16.30 0.92
N ARG A 19 6.83 17.38 0.23
CA ARG A 19 7.67 18.57 0.08
C ARG A 19 7.99 19.17 1.46
N GLY A 20 9.23 18.97 1.91
CA GLY A 20 9.71 19.41 3.22
C GLY A 20 9.60 18.38 4.36
N LEU A 21 9.15 17.15 4.08
CA LEU A 21 9.12 16.05 5.05
C LEU A 21 10.27 15.08 4.81
N LEU A 22 10.95 14.67 5.89
CA LEU A 22 11.99 13.63 5.83
C LEU A 22 11.34 12.26 5.62
N TRP A 23 11.58 11.64 4.46
CA TRP A 23 11.07 10.31 4.14
C TRP A 23 12.22 9.35 3.77
N ARG A 24 11.97 8.04 3.88
CA ARG A 24 12.89 6.99 3.47
C ARG A 24 12.13 5.74 3.05
N LEU A 25 12.40 5.23 1.85
CA LEU A 25 11.83 3.99 1.34
C LEU A 25 12.51 2.77 1.97
N TYR A 26 11.71 1.85 2.52
CA TYR A 26 12.16 0.57 3.07
C TYR A 26 11.61 -0.58 2.24
N LEU A 27 12.44 -1.59 1.96
CA LEU A 27 12.01 -2.89 1.46
C LEU A 27 12.02 -3.89 2.61
N VAL A 28 11.04 -4.79 2.64
CA VAL A 28 10.95 -5.87 3.64
C VAL A 28 11.30 -7.18 2.95
N SER A 29 12.29 -7.90 3.46
CA SER A 29 12.66 -9.20 2.92
C SER A 29 11.46 -10.16 3.01
N PRO A 30 11.07 -10.83 1.91
CA PRO A 30 10.01 -11.85 1.94
C PRO A 30 10.40 -13.04 2.82
N GLU A 31 11.70 -13.35 2.91
CA GLU A 31 12.23 -14.50 3.66
C GLU A 31 12.44 -14.18 5.14
N SER A 32 13.26 -13.17 5.46
CA SER A 32 13.66 -12.86 6.83
C SER A 32 12.78 -11.83 7.53
N GLN A 33 11.83 -11.22 6.80
CA GLN A 33 10.96 -10.15 7.29
C GLN A 33 11.74 -8.93 7.84
N VAL A 34 12.98 -8.76 7.40
CA VAL A 34 13.85 -7.66 7.80
C VAL A 34 13.60 -6.46 6.88
N ALA A 35 13.30 -5.31 7.48
CA ALA A 35 13.15 -4.05 6.76
C ALA A 35 14.50 -3.33 6.59
N LEU A 36 14.86 -2.96 5.36
CA LEU A 36 16.10 -2.25 5.01
C LEU A 36 15.86 -1.05 4.09
N PRO A 37 16.63 0.06 4.24
CA PRO A 37 16.54 1.20 3.34
C PRO A 37 16.87 0.83 1.89
N TYR A 38 16.05 1.29 0.94
CA TYR A 38 16.21 1.03 -0.49
C TYR A 38 17.58 1.49 -1.03
N ASP A 39 17.99 2.71 -0.66
CA ASP A 39 19.28 3.29 -1.05
C ASP A 39 20.46 2.40 -0.64
N LYS A 40 20.41 1.82 0.56
CA LYS A 40 21.43 0.90 1.06
C LYS A 40 21.46 -0.42 0.30
N ILE A 41 20.29 -0.95 -0.07
CA ILE A 41 20.20 -2.17 -0.88
C ILE A 41 20.81 -1.92 -2.26
N VAL A 42 20.47 -0.82 -2.91
CA VAL A 42 20.98 -0.46 -4.24
C VAL A 42 22.48 -0.21 -4.23
N GLU A 43 22.99 0.54 -3.25
CA GLU A 43 24.43 0.80 -3.06
C GLU A 43 25.20 -0.53 -2.94
N LYS A 44 24.67 -1.49 -2.17
CA LYS A 44 25.30 -2.80 -1.99
C LYS A 44 25.20 -3.69 -3.21
N ARG A 45 24.05 -3.72 -3.90
CA ARG A 45 23.89 -4.46 -5.17
C ARG A 45 24.85 -3.93 -6.25
N ALA A 46 25.00 -2.61 -6.36
CA ALA A 46 25.94 -1.98 -7.28
C ALA A 46 27.41 -2.30 -6.95
N SER A 47 27.74 -2.58 -5.69
CA SER A 47 29.11 -2.92 -5.27
C SER A 47 29.58 -4.31 -5.71
N GLY A 48 28.70 -5.15 -6.30
CA GLY A 48 29.04 -6.45 -6.86
C GLY A 48 29.50 -7.51 -5.85
N LYS A 49 29.34 -7.26 -4.55
CA LYS A 49 29.72 -8.21 -3.49
C LYS A 49 28.56 -9.16 -3.19
N SER A 50 28.55 -10.32 -3.85
CA SER A 50 27.65 -11.42 -3.50
C SER A 50 27.83 -11.85 -2.04
N GLY A 51 26.71 -12.16 -1.37
CA GLY A 51 26.67 -12.57 0.05
C GLY A 51 26.74 -11.40 1.03
N ALA A 52 26.55 -10.16 0.56
CA ALA A 52 26.51 -9.00 1.45
C ALA A 52 25.34 -9.12 2.43
N ARG A 53 25.63 -8.91 3.72
CA ARG A 53 24.61 -8.89 4.78
C ARG A 53 24.40 -7.47 5.27
N LEU A 54 23.15 -7.06 5.34
CA LEU A 54 22.75 -5.78 5.92
C LEU A 54 21.99 -6.01 7.22
N ARG A 55 22.24 -5.12 8.18
CA ARG A 55 21.58 -5.14 9.49
C ARG A 55 20.36 -4.26 9.45
N GLY A 56 19.18 -4.85 9.65
CA GLY A 56 17.92 -4.13 9.75
C GLY A 56 17.58 -3.72 11.18
N ARG A 57 16.33 -3.26 11.35
CA ARG A 57 15.80 -2.95 12.69
C ARG A 57 15.82 -4.21 13.57
N GLY A 58 16.15 -4.05 14.86
CA GLY A 58 16.17 -5.17 15.82
C GLY A 58 17.39 -6.08 15.75
N ARG A 59 18.52 -5.63 15.18
CA ARG A 59 19.79 -6.40 15.04
C ARG A 59 19.71 -7.66 14.17
N LYS A 60 18.57 -7.90 13.50
CA LYS A 60 18.43 -8.98 12.51
C LYS A 60 19.23 -8.67 11.25
N LEU A 61 19.77 -9.71 10.64
CA LEU A 61 20.55 -9.64 9.41
C LEU A 61 19.72 -10.21 8.26
N ALA A 62 19.79 -9.56 7.11
CA ALA A 62 19.27 -10.08 5.85
C ALA A 62 20.37 -10.06 4.80
N GLN A 63 20.37 -11.08 3.95
CA GLN A 63 21.20 -11.11 2.75
C GLN A 63 20.60 -10.17 1.70
N ILE A 64 21.45 -9.58 0.86
CA ILE A 64 21.00 -8.69 -0.21
C ILE A 64 20.16 -9.44 -1.25
N GLU A 65 20.49 -10.70 -1.48
CA GLU A 65 19.85 -11.61 -2.44
C GLU A 65 18.38 -11.89 -2.08
N GLU A 66 18.02 -11.83 -0.79
CA GLU A 66 16.62 -11.95 -0.35
C GLU A 66 15.73 -10.83 -0.94
N PHE A 67 16.33 -9.73 -1.39
CA PHE A 67 15.62 -8.63 -2.03
C PHE A 67 15.61 -8.72 -3.55
N ASP A 68 16.26 -9.73 -4.16
CA ASP A 68 16.28 -9.90 -5.61
C ASP A 68 14.89 -9.95 -6.26
N PRO A 69 13.84 -10.54 -5.64
CA PRO A 69 12.49 -10.50 -6.19
C PRO A 69 11.97 -9.08 -6.47
N PHE A 70 12.43 -8.06 -5.73
CA PHE A 70 12.07 -6.67 -5.99
C PHE A 70 12.71 -6.09 -7.26
N PHE A 71 13.74 -6.74 -7.79
CA PHE A 71 14.52 -6.26 -8.93
C PHE A 71 14.43 -7.17 -10.16
N VAL A 72 13.82 -8.36 -10.03
CA VAL A 72 13.53 -9.29 -11.12
C VAL A 72 12.08 -9.07 -11.63
N GLU A 73 11.88 -9.11 -12.94
CA GLU A 73 10.58 -8.95 -13.60
C GLU A 73 9.76 -10.23 -13.55
N GLN A 74 9.15 -10.53 -12.41
CA GLN A 74 8.14 -11.58 -12.30
C GLN A 74 6.98 -11.13 -11.40
N ILE A 75 6.34 -10.03 -11.78
CA ILE A 75 4.96 -9.80 -11.31
C ILE A 75 4.09 -10.13 -12.52
N GLY A 76 3.32 -11.21 -12.37
CA GLY A 76 2.55 -11.87 -13.40
C GLY A 76 1.69 -10.92 -14.22
N ALA A 77 1.37 -11.39 -15.43
CA ALA A 77 0.51 -10.69 -16.36
C ALA A 77 -0.83 -10.34 -15.69
N LEU A 78 -1.28 -9.09 -15.90
CA LEU A 78 -2.56 -8.55 -15.43
C LEU A 78 -3.77 -9.11 -16.21
N ASP A 79 -3.66 -10.30 -16.81
CA ASP A 79 -4.62 -10.87 -17.75
C ASP A 79 -5.49 -11.99 -17.17
N SER A 80 -5.26 -12.39 -15.91
CA SER A 80 -6.11 -13.37 -15.21
C SER A 80 -6.38 -12.99 -13.76
N ASP A 81 -7.55 -13.39 -13.27
CA ASP A 81 -7.96 -13.26 -11.86
C ASP A 81 -7.42 -14.39 -10.97
N GLU A 82 -6.65 -15.32 -11.55
CA GLU A 82 -6.01 -16.40 -10.82
C GLU A 82 -4.71 -15.88 -10.17
N ASP A 83 -4.55 -16.15 -8.88
CA ASP A 83 -3.26 -15.97 -8.22
C ASP A 83 -2.28 -16.95 -8.89
N GLY A 84 -1.35 -16.43 -9.70
CA GLY A 84 -0.31 -17.24 -10.34
C GLY A 84 0.47 -18.05 -9.29
N ALA A 85 1.07 -19.18 -9.69
CA ALA A 85 1.75 -20.11 -8.77
C ALA A 85 2.87 -19.48 -7.91
N GLU A 86 3.32 -18.27 -8.26
CA GLU A 86 4.34 -17.49 -7.55
C GLU A 86 3.77 -16.49 -6.52
N VAL A 87 2.44 -16.31 -6.46
CA VAL A 87 1.79 -15.50 -5.42
C VAL A 87 1.74 -16.33 -4.15
N ALA A 88 2.49 -15.90 -3.13
CA ALA A 88 2.48 -16.55 -1.82
C ALA A 88 1.03 -16.69 -1.33
N GLN A 89 0.60 -17.93 -1.08
CA GLN A 89 -0.71 -18.20 -0.48
C GLN A 89 -0.78 -17.44 0.84
N SER A 90 -1.72 -16.49 0.93
CA SER A 90 -1.92 -15.73 2.15
C SER A 90 -2.14 -16.72 3.31
N ALA A 91 -1.38 -16.54 4.40
CA ALA A 91 -1.79 -17.06 5.69
C ALA A 91 -3.27 -16.68 5.90
N GLY A 92 -4.06 -17.59 6.47
CA GLY A 92 -5.51 -17.44 6.58
C GLY A 92 -5.96 -16.06 7.07
N ILE A 93 -7.18 -15.67 6.73
CA ILE A 93 -7.74 -14.33 7.00
C ILE A 93 -7.46 -13.94 8.47
N PRO A 94 -6.74 -12.83 8.72
CA PRO A 94 -6.40 -12.42 10.07
C PRO A 94 -7.70 -12.12 10.84
N PRO A 95 -7.83 -12.59 12.10
CA PRO A 95 -8.99 -12.26 12.91
C PRO A 95 -9.01 -10.75 13.20
N LEU A 96 -10.20 -10.16 13.20
CA LEU A 96 -10.39 -8.78 13.61
C LEU A 96 -10.19 -8.62 15.12
N GLY A 97 -9.57 -7.51 15.51
CA GLY A 97 -9.46 -7.11 16.90
C GLY A 97 -10.81 -6.78 17.54
N PRO A 98 -10.87 -6.65 18.88
CA PRO A 98 -12.12 -6.45 19.62
C PRO A 98 -12.92 -5.20 19.21
N SER A 99 -12.22 -4.16 18.72
CA SER A 99 -12.79 -2.89 18.27
C SER A 99 -12.83 -2.76 16.75
N GLU A 100 -12.52 -3.82 15.99
CA GLU A 100 -12.45 -3.76 14.54
C GLU A 100 -13.68 -4.42 13.91
N ARG A 101 -14.31 -3.71 12.97
CA ARG A 101 -15.49 -4.18 12.22
C ARG A 101 -15.10 -4.63 10.81
N THR A 102 -14.06 -4.02 10.25
CA THR A 102 -13.56 -4.26 8.90
C THR A 102 -12.05 -4.46 8.91
N HIS A 103 -11.56 -5.25 7.96
CA HIS A 103 -10.13 -5.48 7.80
C HIS A 103 -9.49 -4.30 7.07
N VAL A 104 -10.21 -3.75 6.09
CA VAL A 104 -9.70 -2.69 5.21
C VAL A 104 -10.71 -1.56 5.14
N PHE A 105 -10.23 -0.32 5.20
CA PHE A 105 -10.96 0.89 4.82
C PHE A 105 -10.35 1.41 3.53
N LEU A 106 -11.15 1.61 2.47
CA LEU A 106 -10.67 2.10 1.17
C LEU A 106 -10.97 3.60 1.01
N SER A 107 -9.96 4.44 1.28
CA SER A 107 -10.01 5.86 1.00
C SER A 107 -9.63 6.15 -0.45
N HIS A 108 -10.50 6.87 -1.15
CA HIS A 108 -10.33 7.25 -2.54
C HIS A 108 -11.15 8.50 -2.85
N VAL A 109 -10.79 9.21 -3.93
CA VAL A 109 -11.68 10.21 -4.53
C VAL A 109 -12.57 9.51 -5.54
N GLN A 110 -13.89 9.63 -5.38
CA GLN A 110 -14.86 8.93 -6.24
C GLN A 110 -14.65 9.20 -7.73
N SER A 111 -14.35 10.46 -8.11
CA SER A 111 -14.22 10.86 -9.51
C SER A 111 -12.95 10.37 -10.21
N THR A 112 -11.92 9.98 -9.47
CA THR A 112 -10.60 9.63 -10.03
C THR A 112 -10.16 8.21 -9.69
N GLY A 113 -10.59 7.67 -8.53
CA GLY A 113 -10.16 6.37 -8.01
C GLY A 113 -11.30 5.39 -7.70
N GLY A 114 -12.55 5.74 -8.05
CA GLY A 114 -13.72 4.90 -7.77
C GLY A 114 -13.66 3.51 -8.42
N ASP A 115 -13.28 3.44 -9.70
CA ASP A 115 -13.21 2.17 -10.43
C ASP A 115 -12.14 1.23 -9.83
N LEU A 116 -10.94 1.76 -9.58
CA LEU A 116 -9.85 1.03 -8.93
C LEU A 116 -10.23 0.57 -7.53
N ALA A 117 -10.81 1.47 -6.72
CA ALA A 117 -11.25 1.13 -5.37
C ALA A 117 -12.37 0.06 -5.39
N GLY A 118 -13.27 0.10 -6.37
CA GLY A 118 -14.30 -0.91 -6.59
C GLY A 118 -13.71 -2.29 -6.93
N ILE A 119 -12.70 -2.35 -7.80
CA ILE A 119 -11.99 -3.59 -8.15
C ILE A 119 -11.24 -4.13 -6.93
N LEU A 120 -10.53 -3.27 -6.19
CA LEU A 120 -9.82 -3.64 -4.96
C LEU A 120 -10.77 -4.22 -3.93
N ARG A 121 -11.93 -3.58 -3.72
CA ARG A 121 -12.98 -4.07 -2.83
C ARG A 121 -13.39 -5.50 -3.20
N LEU A 122 -13.74 -5.73 -4.47
CA LEU A 122 -14.18 -7.04 -4.94
C LEU A 122 -13.08 -8.10 -4.76
N LYS A 123 -11.83 -7.78 -5.12
CA LYS A 123 -10.68 -8.70 -4.97
C LYS A 123 -10.38 -9.04 -3.50
N LEU A 124 -10.53 -8.09 -2.59
CA LEU A 124 -10.32 -8.30 -1.16
C LEU A 124 -11.47 -9.11 -0.53
N GLU A 125 -12.71 -8.79 -0.88
CA GLU A 125 -13.90 -9.52 -0.42
C GLU A 125 -13.90 -10.97 -0.92
N ASN A 126 -13.49 -11.22 -2.16
CA ASN A 126 -13.36 -12.57 -2.71
C ASN A 126 -12.30 -13.41 -1.96
N ARG A 127 -11.34 -12.76 -1.29
CA ARG A 127 -10.36 -13.40 -0.40
C ARG A 127 -10.85 -13.48 1.06
N GLY A 128 -12.11 -13.13 1.31
CA GLY A 128 -12.79 -13.20 2.60
C GLY A 128 -12.53 -12.01 3.54
N LEU A 129 -11.90 -10.93 3.06
CA LEU A 129 -11.74 -9.73 3.86
C LEU A 129 -13.02 -8.90 3.85
N LYS A 130 -13.42 -8.43 5.03
CA LYS A 130 -14.43 -7.37 5.20
C LYS A 130 -13.84 -6.00 4.85
N VAL A 131 -14.42 -5.32 3.87
CA VAL A 131 -13.96 -4.01 3.41
C VAL A 131 -15.00 -2.94 3.73
N TRP A 132 -14.56 -1.83 4.33
CA TRP A 132 -15.35 -0.61 4.42
C TRP A 132 -15.16 0.17 3.12
N TYR A 133 -16.26 0.40 2.42
CA TYR A 133 -16.30 1.09 1.14
C TYR A 133 -17.54 1.98 1.09
N ASP A 134 -17.37 3.19 0.56
CA ASP A 134 -18.46 4.14 0.37
C ASP A 134 -19.41 3.64 -0.73
N GLN A 135 -20.52 3.01 -0.32
CA GLN A 135 -21.59 2.56 -1.21
C GLN A 135 -22.52 3.73 -1.52
N GLY A 136 -22.31 4.35 -2.69
CA GLY A 136 -23.23 5.22 -3.42
C GLY A 136 -24.48 5.74 -2.68
N TYR A 137 -24.39 6.98 -2.20
CA TYR A 137 -25.46 7.99 -2.22
C TYR A 137 -26.91 7.48 -1.97
N ARG A 138 -27.28 7.19 -0.72
CA ARG A 138 -28.69 7.14 -0.30
C ARG A 138 -29.02 7.72 1.09
N GLY A 139 -28.16 8.58 1.61
CA GLY A 139 -28.48 9.39 2.79
C GLY A 139 -27.21 9.77 3.50
N GLU A 140 -26.99 11.07 3.67
CA GLU A 140 -26.05 11.70 4.60
C GLU A 140 -25.01 10.74 5.20
N LEU A 141 -23.99 10.37 4.42
CA LEU A 141 -22.76 9.85 5.00
C LEU A 141 -22.13 11.01 5.77
N ASN A 142 -22.56 11.14 7.02
CA ASN A 142 -22.00 12.09 7.96
C ASN A 142 -20.51 11.79 8.07
N MET A 143 -19.67 12.82 7.96
CA MET A 143 -18.22 12.75 8.18
C MET A 143 -17.89 11.91 9.41
N GLU A 144 -18.70 12.01 10.46
CA GLU A 144 -18.56 11.21 11.68
C GLU A 144 -18.62 9.70 11.45
N ALA A 145 -19.53 9.20 10.61
CA ALA A 145 -19.64 7.78 10.28
C ALA A 145 -18.43 7.28 9.47
N MET A 146 -17.89 8.13 8.61
CA MET A 146 -16.68 7.87 7.84
C MET A 146 -15.46 7.75 8.76
N LEU A 147 -15.29 8.71 9.67
CA LEU A 147 -14.24 8.66 10.70
C LEU A 147 -14.43 7.49 11.67
N ASP A 148 -15.67 7.12 12.00
CA ASP A 148 -15.97 5.91 12.77
C ASP A 148 -15.50 4.65 12.03
N GLY A 149 -15.72 4.58 10.72
CA GLY A 149 -15.21 3.53 9.85
C GLY A 149 -13.69 3.44 9.89
N VAL A 150 -12.99 4.58 9.81
CA VAL A 150 -11.52 4.63 9.93
C VAL A 150 -11.06 4.12 11.30
N ARG A 151 -11.72 4.50 12.40
CA ARG A 151 -11.35 4.05 13.76
C ARG A 151 -11.56 2.56 13.98
N HIS A 152 -12.56 1.97 13.33
CA HIS A 152 -12.93 0.56 13.49
C HIS A 152 -12.39 -0.33 12.36
N THR A 153 -11.47 0.15 11.53
CA THR A 153 -10.74 -0.68 10.56
C THR A 153 -9.40 -1.14 11.13
N HIS A 154 -8.94 -2.30 10.69
CA HIS A 154 -7.57 -2.75 10.96
C HIS A 154 -6.55 -2.00 10.11
N THR A 155 -6.77 -1.98 8.79
CA THR A 155 -5.88 -1.36 7.81
C THR A 155 -6.60 -0.24 7.06
N TYR A 156 -5.93 0.91 6.94
CA TYR A 156 -6.35 2.02 6.11
C TYR A 156 -5.61 1.96 4.77
N VAL A 157 -6.35 1.85 3.66
CA VAL A 157 -5.77 1.83 2.31
C VAL A 157 -6.11 3.16 1.63
N LEU A 158 -5.07 3.89 1.22
CA LEU A 158 -5.21 5.12 0.44
C LEU A 158 -4.94 4.82 -1.05
N VAL A 159 -5.98 5.00 -1.87
CA VAL A 159 -5.84 4.97 -3.33
C VAL A 159 -5.35 6.33 -3.80
N LEU A 160 -4.08 6.38 -4.14
CA LEU A 160 -3.44 7.56 -4.70
C LEU A 160 -3.96 7.77 -6.11
N THR A 161 -4.56 8.93 -6.29
CA THR A 161 -4.89 9.47 -7.60
C THR A 161 -4.53 10.95 -7.65
N LYS A 162 -4.57 11.56 -8.84
CA LYS A 162 -4.22 12.97 -9.00
C LYS A 162 -5.21 13.84 -8.24
N GLY A 163 -4.67 14.74 -7.42
CA GLY A 163 -5.47 15.62 -6.57
C GLY A 163 -6.10 14.93 -5.36
N ILE A 164 -5.68 13.70 -5.01
CA ILE A 164 -6.20 12.98 -3.83
C ILE A 164 -6.07 13.81 -2.54
N PHE A 165 -4.99 14.58 -2.40
CA PHE A 165 -4.74 15.44 -1.24
C PHE A 165 -5.46 16.80 -1.30
N ASP A 166 -6.11 17.13 -2.42
CA ASP A 166 -6.98 18.30 -2.50
C ASP A 166 -8.37 17.99 -1.89
N SER A 167 -8.69 16.71 -1.68
CA SER A 167 -9.93 16.28 -1.03
C SER A 167 -9.86 16.48 0.49
N GLY A 168 -10.65 17.43 1.00
CA GLY A 168 -10.76 17.67 2.43
C GLY A 168 -11.28 16.46 3.23
N ALA A 169 -12.11 15.60 2.61
CA ALA A 169 -12.59 14.37 3.24
C ALA A 169 -11.47 13.35 3.42
N VAL A 170 -10.68 13.10 2.36
CA VAL A 170 -9.54 12.17 2.41
C VAL A 170 -8.48 12.66 3.40
N LEU A 171 -8.24 13.98 3.47
CA LEU A 171 -7.32 14.53 4.47
C LEU A 171 -7.82 14.30 5.90
N GLN A 172 -9.12 14.38 6.16
CA GLN A 172 -9.68 14.11 7.48
C GLN A 172 -9.61 12.62 7.85
N GLU A 173 -9.92 11.74 6.90
CA GLU A 173 -9.75 10.29 7.06
C GLU A 173 -8.29 9.94 7.36
N LEU A 174 -7.35 10.47 6.58
CA LEU A 174 -5.92 10.21 6.74
C LEU A 174 -5.43 10.71 8.10
N ARG A 175 -5.86 11.88 8.55
CA ARG A 175 -5.57 12.38 9.90
C ARG A 175 -6.12 11.45 10.97
N CYS A 176 -7.37 11.01 10.85
CA CYS A 176 -7.97 10.08 11.79
C CYS A 176 -7.26 8.72 11.81
N ALA A 177 -6.80 8.24 10.66
CA ALA A 177 -6.02 7.01 10.55
C ALA A 177 -4.66 7.14 11.26
N LEU A 178 -3.99 8.29 11.10
CA LEU A 178 -2.75 8.61 11.80
C LEU A 178 -2.96 8.71 13.32
N ASP A 179 -3.98 9.45 13.75
CA ASP A 179 -4.32 9.65 15.17
C ASP A 179 -4.73 8.33 15.86
N SER A 180 -5.32 7.40 15.10
CA SER A 180 -5.72 6.08 15.58
C SER A 180 -4.65 5.01 15.35
N GLU A 181 -3.43 5.40 14.98
CA GLU A 181 -2.26 4.54 14.73
C GLU A 181 -2.56 3.36 13.77
N LYS A 182 -3.41 3.59 12.77
CA LYS A 182 -3.80 2.56 11.81
C LYS A 182 -2.62 2.15 10.93
N HIS A 183 -2.63 0.89 10.51
CA HIS A 183 -1.72 0.45 9.47
C HIS A 183 -2.13 1.09 8.14
N ILE A 184 -1.29 1.99 7.61
CA ILE A 184 -1.57 2.72 6.37
C ILE A 184 -0.85 2.02 5.21
N VAL A 185 -1.63 1.57 4.23
CA VAL A 185 -1.16 1.04 2.97
C VAL A 185 -1.53 2.01 1.86
N VAL A 186 -0.62 2.22 0.94
CA VAL A 186 -0.79 3.19 -0.14
C VAL A 186 -0.76 2.43 -1.46
N VAL A 187 -1.79 2.61 -2.27
CA VAL A 187 -1.98 1.93 -3.56
C VAL A 187 -2.05 2.99 -4.65
N HIS A 188 -1.37 2.76 -5.76
CA HIS A 188 -1.37 3.64 -6.93
C HIS A 188 -1.41 2.77 -8.17
N GLU A 189 -2.24 3.14 -9.13
CA GLU A 189 -2.30 2.50 -10.44
C GLU A 189 -1.33 3.20 -11.39
N PRO A 190 -0.26 2.52 -11.83
CA PRO A 190 0.78 3.17 -12.62
C PRO A 190 0.43 3.35 -14.10
N ASP A 191 -0.76 2.93 -14.52
CA ASP A 191 -1.17 2.99 -15.92
C ASP A 191 -1.68 4.39 -16.29
N THR A 192 -0.77 5.20 -16.83
CA THR A 192 -1.03 6.56 -17.33
C THR A 192 -2.02 6.65 -18.50
N HIS A 193 -2.51 5.52 -19.05
CA HIS A 193 -3.52 5.52 -20.12
C HIS A 193 -4.96 5.52 -19.60
N ARG A 194 -5.17 5.30 -18.30
CA ARG A 194 -6.46 5.50 -17.65
C ARG A 194 -6.44 6.86 -16.94
N ALA A 195 -7.55 7.59 -17.00
CA ALA A 195 -7.63 8.93 -16.39
C ALA A 195 -7.55 8.91 -14.85
N GLY A 196 -7.51 7.73 -14.23
CA GLY A 196 -7.07 7.53 -12.85
C GLY A 196 -5.55 7.52 -12.80
N TYR A 197 -4.98 8.61 -12.30
CA TYR A 197 -3.63 8.61 -11.76
C TYR A 197 -3.55 7.70 -10.54
#